data_AF-A0A7X7NTE0-F1
#
_entry.id   AF-A0A7X7NTE0-F1
#
_cell.length_a   1.000
_cell.length_b   1.000
_cell.length_c   1.000
_cell.angle_alpha   90.00
_cell.angle_beta   90.00
_cell.angle_gamma   90.00
#
_symmetry.space_group_name_H-M   'P 1'
#
loop_
_entity.id
_entity.type
_entity.pdbx_description
1 polymer ?
#
loop_
_entity_poly.entity_id
_entity_poly.type
_entity_poly.pdbx_seq_one_letter_code
_entity_poly.pdbx_strand_id
1 'polypeptide(L)'
;MAIKEGRCINCGSILFLDTDSPKGHCLFCDCVFDNADAFRAQTHPEEFTFPNEPQPKYEGPSLTPSAQRGAPVAMAPRTAALPVKEKDVYVLPETKVPDLKIPMKAVAIITAISVLVVAVFVAVAFPLVSKRDKEQSAIIDQFVAKIAYEVDKDKDILVHEMKSDEAIVVLHENISAEDGISLFNEFCDIRAEVLGIEDNSFKATKSPVSLKIVTPEGGFLIRHPADEESLTPGSLKILD
;
A
#
# COMPACT_ATOMS: atom_id res chain seq x y z
N MET A 1 -32.63 -15.35 -20.43
CA MET A 1 -31.35 -14.62 -20.37
C MET A 1 -30.81 -14.65 -18.95
N ALA A 2 -30.18 -15.77 -18.61
CA ALA A 2 -29.32 -15.84 -17.45
C ALA A 2 -27.89 -15.55 -17.92
N ILE A 3 -27.21 -14.63 -17.27
CA ILE A 3 -25.78 -14.37 -17.54
C ILE A 3 -25.00 -15.29 -16.62
N LYS A 4 -24.06 -16.06 -17.17
CA LYS A 4 -23.19 -16.97 -16.43
C LYS A 4 -21.73 -16.62 -16.68
N GLU A 5 -20.91 -16.78 -15.66
CA GLU A 5 -19.45 -16.67 -15.79
C GLU A 5 -18.89 -17.83 -16.60
N GLY A 6 -18.07 -17.49 -17.60
CA GLY A 6 -17.27 -18.41 -18.37
C GLY A 6 -15.82 -17.90 -18.47
N ARG A 7 -14.95 -18.71 -19.06
CA ARG A 7 -13.54 -18.40 -19.25
C ARG A 7 -13.18 -18.52 -20.72
N CYS A 8 -12.47 -17.54 -21.26
CA CYS A 8 -12.00 -17.59 -22.64
C CYS A 8 -11.01 -18.75 -22.81
N ILE A 9 -11.25 -19.61 -23.80
CA ILE A 9 -10.39 -20.75 -24.11
C ILE A 9 -9.04 -20.37 -24.73
N ASN A 10 -8.88 -19.13 -25.21
CA ASN A 10 -7.62 -18.65 -25.79
C ASN A 10 -6.72 -17.97 -24.75
N CYS A 11 -7.22 -16.92 -24.08
CA CYS A 11 -6.42 -16.08 -23.18
C CYS A 11 -6.70 -16.29 -21.68
N GLY A 12 -7.66 -17.17 -21.33
CA GLY A 12 -7.97 -17.49 -19.93
C GLY A 12 -8.72 -16.39 -19.16
N SER A 13 -9.09 -15.28 -19.82
CA SER A 13 -9.85 -14.18 -19.20
C SER A 13 -11.25 -14.63 -18.81
N ILE A 14 -11.73 -14.15 -17.65
CA ILE A 14 -13.09 -14.39 -17.18
C ILE A 14 -14.05 -13.48 -17.94
N LEU A 15 -15.17 -14.05 -18.39
CA LEU A 15 -16.17 -13.41 -19.22
C LEU A 15 -17.56 -13.67 -18.66
N PHE A 16 -18.46 -12.71 -18.83
CA PHE A 16 -19.88 -12.89 -18.58
C PHE A 16 -20.55 -13.22 -19.91
N LEU A 17 -21.18 -14.39 -20.02
CA LEU A 17 -21.75 -14.92 -21.26
C LEU A 17 -23.24 -15.19 -21.08
N ASP A 18 -24.02 -15.02 -22.14
CA ASP A 18 -25.44 -15.37 -22.15
C ASP A 18 -25.60 -16.90 -22.28
N THR A 19 -26.34 -17.53 -21.37
CA THR A 19 -26.63 -18.97 -21.44
C THR A 19 -27.44 -19.36 -22.66
N ASP A 20 -28.20 -18.42 -23.21
CA ASP A 20 -29.12 -18.67 -24.33
C ASP A 20 -28.39 -18.51 -25.70
N SER A 21 -27.17 -17.97 -25.71
CA SER A 21 -26.33 -17.86 -26.90
C SER A 21 -25.41 -19.08 -27.04
N PRO A 22 -25.30 -19.70 -28.23
CA PRO A 22 -24.37 -20.81 -28.46
C PRO A 22 -22.90 -20.35 -28.48
N LYS A 23 -22.64 -19.09 -28.85
CA LYS A 23 -21.30 -18.55 -29.03
C LYS A 23 -21.04 -17.33 -28.16
N GLY A 24 -19.79 -17.18 -27.75
CA GLY A 24 -19.25 -16.07 -26.99
C GLY A 24 -18.10 -15.42 -27.74
N HIS A 25 -17.83 -14.16 -27.42
CA HIS A 25 -16.73 -13.39 -27.96
C HIS A 25 -15.94 -12.77 -26.82
N CYS A 26 -14.63 -12.99 -26.82
CA CYS A 26 -13.72 -12.36 -25.86
C CYS A 26 -13.31 -10.99 -26.37
N LEU A 27 -13.66 -9.92 -25.66
CA LEU A 27 -13.24 -8.57 -26.00
C LEU A 27 -11.71 -8.35 -25.87
N PHE A 28 -11.01 -9.20 -25.13
CA PHE A 28 -9.58 -9.01 -24.82
C PHE A 28 -8.66 -9.56 -25.90
N CYS A 29 -9.01 -10.70 -26.49
CA CYS A 29 -8.19 -11.36 -27.52
C CYS A 29 -8.94 -11.58 -28.84
N ASP A 30 -10.16 -11.04 -28.97
CA ASP A 30 -11.08 -11.20 -30.11
C ASP A 30 -11.45 -12.64 -30.47
N CYS A 31 -11.15 -13.61 -29.60
CA CYS A 31 -11.51 -15.01 -29.81
C CYS A 31 -13.03 -15.21 -29.79
N VAL A 32 -13.56 -15.89 -30.79
CA VAL A 32 -14.94 -16.40 -30.83
C VAL A 32 -14.92 -17.89 -30.55
N PHE A 33 -15.69 -18.31 -29.56
CA PHE A 33 -15.70 -19.67 -29.06
C PHE A 33 -17.12 -20.11 -28.69
N ASP A 34 -17.31 -21.39 -28.45
CA ASP A 34 -18.59 -21.93 -28.00
C ASP A 34 -18.75 -21.70 -26.49
N ASN A 35 -19.92 -21.21 -26.07
CA ASN A 35 -20.17 -20.88 -24.66
C ASN A 35 -20.08 -22.11 -23.75
N ALA A 36 -20.39 -23.30 -24.27
CA ALA A 36 -20.24 -24.56 -23.55
C ALA A 36 -18.79 -24.82 -23.11
N ASP A 37 -17.82 -24.58 -24.00
CA ASP A 37 -16.41 -24.74 -23.69
C ASP A 37 -15.92 -23.66 -22.74
N ALA A 38 -16.42 -22.43 -22.86
CA ALA A 38 -16.10 -21.37 -21.92
C ALA A 38 -16.64 -21.62 -20.50
N PHE A 39 -17.83 -22.22 -20.38
CA PHE A 39 -18.35 -22.63 -19.08
C PHE A 39 -17.56 -23.80 -18.50
N ARG A 40 -17.15 -24.77 -19.34
CA ARG A 40 -16.31 -25.90 -18.89
C ARG A 40 -14.92 -25.42 -18.46
N ALA A 41 -14.31 -24.49 -19.20
CA ALA A 41 -13.02 -23.88 -18.85
C ALA A 41 -13.08 -23.06 -17.56
N GLN A 42 -14.26 -22.59 -17.14
CA GLN A 42 -14.43 -21.91 -15.86
C GLN A 42 -14.53 -22.91 -14.69
N THR A 43 -15.18 -24.06 -14.88
CA THR A 43 -15.32 -25.08 -13.85
C THR A 43 -14.11 -26.02 -13.74
N HIS A 44 -13.43 -26.26 -14.85
CA HIS A 44 -12.28 -27.18 -15.00
C HIS A 44 -11.15 -26.50 -15.80
N PRO A 45 -10.54 -25.42 -15.29
CA PRO A 45 -9.49 -24.71 -16.00
C PRO A 45 -8.25 -25.59 -16.28
N GLU A 46 -8.01 -26.62 -15.49
CA GLU A 46 -6.93 -27.60 -15.66
C GLU A 46 -7.05 -28.45 -16.93
N GLU A 47 -8.25 -28.57 -17.52
CA GLU A 47 -8.49 -29.31 -18.75
C GLU A 47 -8.16 -28.52 -20.02
N PHE A 48 -7.82 -27.22 -19.87
CA PHE A 48 -7.63 -26.31 -21.00
C PHE A 48 -6.22 -25.71 -21.00
N THR A 49 -5.61 -25.72 -22.17
CA THR A 49 -4.42 -24.92 -22.46
C THR A 49 -4.86 -23.57 -23.02
N PHE A 50 -4.37 -22.47 -22.46
CA PHE A 50 -4.66 -21.10 -22.91
C PHE A 50 -3.49 -20.56 -23.74
N PRO A 51 -3.47 -20.78 -25.07
CA PRO A 51 -2.30 -20.50 -25.91
C PRO A 51 -2.05 -19.01 -26.14
N ASN A 52 -3.06 -18.15 -25.92
CA ASN A 52 -2.99 -16.70 -26.09
C ASN A 52 -2.50 -16.27 -27.49
N GLU A 53 -2.95 -16.97 -28.52
CA GLU A 53 -2.57 -16.67 -29.91
C GLU A 53 -3.38 -15.48 -30.45
N PRO A 54 -2.77 -14.61 -31.29
CA PRO A 54 -3.49 -13.51 -31.94
C PRO A 54 -4.67 -14.02 -32.77
N GLN A 55 -5.88 -13.52 -32.50
CA GLN A 55 -7.07 -13.89 -33.26
C GLN A 55 -7.42 -12.82 -34.30
N PRO A 56 -8.02 -13.20 -35.43
CA PRO A 56 -8.56 -12.25 -36.39
C PRO A 56 -9.71 -11.45 -35.78
N LYS A 57 -9.87 -10.20 -36.22
CA LYS A 57 -10.96 -9.33 -35.77
C LYS A 57 -12.30 -9.93 -36.20
N TYR A 58 -13.23 -10.09 -35.26
CA TYR A 58 -14.56 -10.63 -35.55
C TYR A 58 -15.47 -9.59 -36.23
N GLU A 59 -16.01 -9.93 -37.39
CA GLU A 59 -16.88 -9.07 -38.21
C GLU A 59 -18.36 -9.49 -38.21
N GLY A 60 -18.73 -10.49 -37.39
CA GLY A 60 -20.09 -11.02 -37.33
C GLY A 60 -21.05 -10.20 -36.45
N PRO A 61 -22.31 -10.65 -36.31
CA PRO A 61 -23.28 -10.01 -35.42
C PRO A 61 -22.78 -10.01 -33.97
N SER A 62 -23.09 -8.95 -33.21
CA SER A 62 -22.60 -8.80 -31.84
C SER A 62 -23.00 -9.99 -30.96
N LEU A 63 -22.00 -10.60 -30.32
CA LEU A 63 -22.16 -11.70 -29.36
C LEU A 63 -22.02 -11.22 -27.90
N THR A 64 -21.99 -9.90 -27.69
CA THR A 64 -21.97 -9.31 -26.34
C THR A 64 -23.32 -9.51 -25.65
N PRO A 65 -23.37 -9.99 -24.40
CA PRO A 65 -24.63 -10.11 -23.67
C PRO A 65 -25.29 -8.74 -23.55
N SER A 66 -26.52 -8.60 -24.04
CA SER A 66 -27.27 -7.36 -23.87
C SER A 66 -27.73 -7.25 -22.41
N ALA A 67 -27.13 -6.34 -21.65
CA ALA A 67 -27.68 -5.93 -20.36
C ALA A 67 -28.95 -5.09 -20.59
N GLN A 68 -30.08 -5.74 -20.92
CA GLN A 68 -31.37 -5.07 -20.97
C GLN A 68 -31.79 -4.68 -19.55
N ARG A 69 -31.48 -3.44 -19.15
CA ARG A 69 -32.21 -2.75 -18.10
C ARG A 69 -33.61 -2.42 -18.62
N GLY A 70 -34.63 -3.09 -18.08
CA GLY A 70 -35.97 -2.54 -17.85
C GLY A 70 -36.90 -2.29 -19.04
N ALA A 71 -37.99 -3.08 -19.05
CA ALA A 71 -39.32 -2.87 -19.67
C ALA A 71 -39.45 -2.87 -21.22
N PRO A 72 -40.42 -3.63 -21.79
CA PRO A 72 -40.71 -3.65 -23.21
C PRO A 72 -41.52 -2.40 -23.60
N VAL A 73 -40.92 -1.48 -24.33
CA VAL A 73 -41.69 -0.55 -25.17
C VAL A 73 -41.99 -1.29 -26.47
N ALA A 74 -43.28 -1.48 -26.78
CA ALA A 74 -43.71 -2.10 -28.02
C ALA A 74 -43.08 -1.38 -29.22
N MET A 75 -42.22 -2.08 -29.96
CA MET A 75 -41.63 -1.55 -31.19
C MET A 75 -42.70 -1.55 -32.28
N ALA A 76 -42.98 -0.37 -32.84
CA ALA A 76 -43.72 -0.27 -34.10
C ALA A 76 -43.01 -1.12 -35.19
N PRO A 77 -43.76 -1.73 -36.13
CA PRO A 77 -43.18 -2.58 -37.16
C PRO A 77 -42.13 -1.79 -37.96
N ARG A 78 -40.88 -2.27 -37.92
CA ARG A 78 -39.78 -1.71 -38.69
C ARG A 78 -40.09 -1.88 -40.17
N THR A 79 -40.16 -0.77 -40.90
CA THR A 79 -40.09 -0.78 -42.36
C THR A 79 -38.78 -1.44 -42.81
N ALA A 80 -38.84 -2.21 -43.90
CA ALA A 80 -37.71 -2.90 -44.47
C ALA A 80 -36.50 -1.96 -44.58
N ALA A 81 -35.35 -2.42 -44.07
CA ALA A 81 -34.12 -1.65 -44.07
C ALA A 81 -33.75 -1.26 -45.50
N LEU A 82 -33.74 0.05 -45.76
CA LEU A 82 -33.13 0.59 -46.97
C LEU A 82 -31.65 0.18 -47.00
N PRO A 83 -31.07 -0.12 -48.17
CA PRO A 83 -29.64 -0.39 -48.28
C PRO A 83 -28.89 0.78 -47.66
N VAL A 84 -28.12 0.49 -46.62
CA VAL A 84 -27.26 1.46 -45.94
C VAL A 84 -26.26 1.91 -46.98
N LYS A 85 -26.46 3.10 -47.55
CA LYS A 85 -25.38 3.82 -48.23
C LYS A 85 -24.24 3.89 -47.22
N GLU A 86 -23.06 3.41 -47.63
CA GLU A 86 -21.81 3.59 -46.89
C GLU A 86 -21.82 5.00 -46.31
N LYS A 87 -21.90 5.09 -44.99
CA LYS A 87 -21.79 6.38 -44.33
C LYS A 87 -20.41 6.86 -44.69
N ASP A 88 -20.32 7.98 -45.41
CA ASP A 88 -19.07 8.72 -45.59
C ASP A 88 -18.35 8.68 -44.25
N VAL A 89 -17.17 8.05 -44.26
CA VAL A 89 -16.34 7.91 -43.08
C VAL A 89 -16.22 9.31 -42.49
N TYR A 90 -16.86 9.54 -41.35
CA TYR A 90 -16.71 10.80 -40.65
C TYR A 90 -15.28 10.84 -40.12
N VAL A 91 -14.38 11.34 -40.96
CA VAL A 91 -13.03 11.69 -40.56
C VAL A 91 -13.21 12.87 -39.63
N LEU A 92 -13.02 12.64 -38.32
CA LEU A 92 -12.93 13.75 -37.38
C LEU A 92 -11.90 14.72 -37.97
N PRO A 93 -12.26 15.98 -38.23
CA PRO A 93 -11.24 16.95 -38.61
C PRO A 93 -10.19 16.91 -37.51
N GLU A 94 -8.92 16.75 -37.89
CA GLU A 94 -7.81 16.80 -36.93
C GLU A 94 -7.97 18.10 -36.14
N THR A 95 -8.48 17.98 -34.92
CA THR A 95 -8.57 19.09 -34.01
C THR A 95 -7.11 19.46 -33.74
N LYS A 96 -6.61 20.46 -34.47
CA LYS A 96 -5.28 21.02 -34.24
C LYS A 96 -5.30 21.54 -32.82
N VAL A 97 -4.89 20.70 -31.88
CA VAL A 97 -4.67 21.11 -30.51
C VAL A 97 -3.61 22.20 -30.63
N PRO A 98 -3.95 23.47 -30.34
CA PRO A 98 -2.98 24.53 -30.50
C PRO A 98 -1.78 24.18 -29.64
N ASP A 99 -0.59 24.28 -30.23
CA ASP A 99 0.67 24.06 -29.52
C ASP A 99 0.74 25.10 -28.40
N LEU A 100 0.33 24.70 -27.18
CA LEU A 100 0.31 25.55 -26.00
C LEU A 100 1.75 25.79 -25.56
N LYS A 101 2.45 26.67 -26.29
CA LYS A 101 3.75 27.19 -25.88
C LYS A 101 3.54 28.06 -24.64
N ILE A 102 3.72 27.44 -23.48
CA ILE A 102 3.73 28.15 -22.20
C ILE A 102 4.83 29.23 -22.31
N PRO A 103 4.50 30.52 -22.11
CA PRO A 103 5.50 31.57 -22.23
C PRO A 103 6.60 31.33 -21.18
N MET A 104 7.86 31.47 -21.57
CA MET A 104 9.00 31.20 -20.68
C MET A 104 8.93 31.98 -19.35
N LYS A 105 8.30 33.17 -19.35
CA LYS A 105 8.02 33.94 -18.14
C LYS A 105 7.10 33.21 -17.17
N ALA A 106 6.05 32.55 -17.66
CA ALA A 106 5.15 31.75 -16.82
C ALA A 106 5.86 30.50 -16.28
N VAL A 107 6.69 29.84 -17.09
CA VAL A 107 7.53 28.73 -16.60
C VAL A 107 8.45 29.20 -15.48
N ALA A 108 9.16 30.33 -15.67
CA ALA A 108 10.05 30.88 -14.65
C ALA A 108 9.29 31.25 -13.34
N ILE A 109 8.09 31.82 -13.44
CA ILE A 109 7.25 32.14 -12.27
C ILE A 109 6.82 30.86 -11.56
N ILE A 110 6.35 29.85 -12.29
CA ILE A 110 5.95 28.56 -11.71
C ILE A 110 7.14 27.90 -11.01
N THR A 111 8.30 27.84 -11.66
CA THR A 111 9.53 27.29 -11.05
C THR A 111 9.93 28.08 -9.81
N ALA A 112 9.88 29.42 -9.84
CA ALA A 112 10.20 30.24 -8.68
C ALA A 112 9.26 29.98 -7.51
N ILE A 113 7.95 29.83 -7.76
CA ILE A 113 6.96 29.49 -6.74
C ILE A 113 7.23 28.07 -6.19
N SER A 114 7.50 27.09 -7.06
CA SER A 114 7.82 25.73 -6.63
C SER A 114 9.06 25.68 -5.74
N VAL A 115 10.12 26.40 -6.10
CA VAL A 115 11.34 26.50 -5.29
C VAL A 115 11.07 27.19 -3.95
N LEU A 116 10.26 28.26 -3.94
CA LEU A 116 9.86 28.94 -2.71
C LEU A 116 9.13 27.98 -1.77
N VAL A 117 8.16 27.21 -2.28
CA VAL A 117 7.41 26.23 -1.50
C VAL A 117 8.36 25.18 -0.90
N VAL A 118 9.25 24.61 -1.71
CA VAL A 118 10.25 23.64 -1.23
C VAL A 118 11.15 24.25 -0.15
N ALA A 119 11.60 25.50 -0.33
CA ALA A 119 12.45 26.19 0.64
C ALA A 119 11.73 26.38 1.99
N VAL A 120 10.44 26.73 1.98
CA VAL A 120 9.62 26.83 3.20
C VAL A 120 9.50 25.47 3.88
N PHE A 121 9.24 24.40 3.12
CA PHE A 121 9.19 23.04 3.67
C PHE A 121 10.51 22.64 4.33
N VAL A 122 11.65 22.87 3.67
CA VAL A 122 12.98 22.57 4.23
C VAL A 122 13.23 23.40 5.48
N ALA A 123 12.89 24.69 5.49
CA ALA A 123 13.09 25.57 6.63
C ALA A 123 12.32 25.12 7.89
N VAL A 124 11.20 24.41 7.74
CA VAL A 124 10.42 23.88 8.86
C VAL A 124 10.84 22.45 9.21
N ALA A 125 11.00 21.58 8.21
CA ALA A 125 11.30 20.16 8.42
C ALA A 125 12.72 19.94 8.95
N PHE A 126 13.71 20.68 8.43
CA PHE A 126 15.11 20.48 8.80
C PHE A 126 15.40 20.76 10.29
N PRO A 127 14.92 21.87 10.90
CA PRO A 127 15.11 22.07 12.34
C PRO A 127 14.45 20.99 13.19
N LEU A 128 13.28 20.49 12.79
CA LEU A 128 12.58 19.43 13.52
C LEU A 128 13.37 18.12 13.49
N VAL A 129 13.85 17.71 12.31
CA VAL A 129 14.66 16.49 12.15
C VAL A 129 16.01 16.65 12.84
N SER A 130 16.69 17.79 12.67
CA SER A 130 17.98 18.03 13.32
C SER A 130 17.88 18.06 14.85
N LYS A 131 16.80 18.61 15.41
CA LYS A 131 16.54 18.56 16.85
C LYS A 131 16.34 17.12 17.31
N ARG A 132 15.48 16.37 16.62
CA ARG A 132 15.22 14.95 16.90
C ARG A 132 16.51 14.12 16.87
N ASP A 133 17.34 14.28 15.85
CA ASP A 133 18.58 13.49 15.69
C ASP A 133 19.59 13.80 16.80
N LYS A 134 19.67 15.06 17.25
CA LYS A 134 20.49 15.45 18.40
C LYS A 134 19.98 14.84 19.70
N GLU A 135 18.67 14.87 19.92
CA GLU A 135 18.04 14.27 21.11
C GLU A 135 18.24 12.75 21.12
N GLN A 136 18.03 12.07 19.99
CA GLN A 136 18.26 10.63 19.85
C GLN A 136 19.72 10.26 20.09
N SER A 137 20.68 10.99 19.50
CA SER A 137 22.10 10.79 19.75
C SER A 137 22.44 10.97 21.22
N ALA A 138 21.92 12.02 21.87
CA ALA A 138 22.17 12.26 23.29
C ALA A 138 21.58 11.18 24.18
N ILE A 139 20.39 10.66 23.86
CA ILE A 139 19.79 9.51 24.58
C ILE A 139 20.68 8.28 24.44
N ILE A 140 21.13 7.95 23.23
CA ILE A 140 21.98 6.77 22.98
C ILE A 140 23.32 6.93 23.73
N ASP A 141 23.99 8.08 23.60
CA ASP A 141 25.28 8.32 24.24
C ASP A 141 25.19 8.22 25.78
N GLN A 142 24.13 8.77 26.38
CA GLN A 142 23.92 8.67 27.83
C GLN A 142 23.50 7.27 28.28
N PHE A 143 22.70 6.57 27.48
CA PHE A 143 22.25 5.21 27.79
C PHE A 143 23.42 4.23 27.75
N VAL A 144 24.25 4.26 26.71
CA VAL A 144 25.47 3.44 26.62
C VAL A 144 26.43 3.74 27.77
N ALA A 145 26.51 4.98 28.24
CA ALA A 145 27.37 5.34 29.36
C ALA A 145 26.88 4.83 30.73
N LYS A 146 25.59 4.51 30.87
CA LYS A 146 24.98 4.07 32.14
C LYS A 146 24.82 2.56 32.25
N ILE A 147 24.59 1.87 31.15
CA ILE A 147 24.39 0.41 31.15
C ILE A 147 25.70 -0.35 31.40
N ALA A 148 25.57 -1.50 32.07
CA ALA A 148 26.72 -2.36 32.40
C ALA A 148 27.14 -3.31 31.26
N TYR A 149 26.45 -3.27 30.12
CA TYR A 149 26.64 -4.19 29.00
C TYR A 149 27.52 -3.58 27.91
N GLU A 150 28.31 -4.42 27.25
CA GLU A 150 29.09 -4.02 26.08
C GLU A 150 28.16 -3.94 24.86
N VAL A 151 27.93 -2.73 24.35
CA VAL A 151 27.11 -2.47 23.17
C VAL A 151 27.74 -1.39 22.28
N ASP A 152 27.69 -1.64 20.97
CA ASP A 152 28.07 -0.68 19.94
C ASP A 152 26.88 0.25 19.66
N LYS A 153 27.04 1.53 20.01
CA LYS A 153 26.02 2.57 19.84
C LYS A 153 25.45 2.67 18.42
N ASP A 154 26.23 2.31 17.39
CA ASP A 154 25.85 2.49 15.99
C ASP A 154 25.18 1.25 15.39
N LYS A 155 25.28 0.09 16.06
CA LYS A 155 24.78 -1.20 15.55
C LYS A 155 23.74 -1.84 16.46
N ASP A 156 23.94 -1.71 17.76
CA ASP A 156 23.21 -2.47 18.76
C ASP A 156 22.07 -1.67 19.38
N ILE A 157 22.02 -0.35 19.15
CA ILE A 157 20.99 0.52 19.69
C ILE A 157 20.38 1.37 18.58
N LEU A 158 19.05 1.36 18.54
CA LEU A 158 18.28 2.21 17.64
C LEU A 158 17.16 2.89 18.42
N VAL A 159 17.17 4.21 18.45
CA VAL A 159 16.06 5.02 18.95
C VAL A 159 15.39 5.69 17.77
N HIS A 160 14.08 5.51 17.61
CA HIS A 160 13.34 6.06 16.48
C HIS A 160 12.06 6.77 16.93
N GLU A 161 11.23 7.16 15.96
CA GLU A 161 10.08 8.07 16.12
C GLU A 161 10.43 9.53 16.43
N MET A 162 9.48 10.43 16.19
CA MET A 162 9.68 11.88 16.39
C MET A 162 9.83 12.27 17.86
N LYS A 163 9.33 11.44 18.79
CA LYS A 163 9.38 11.69 20.25
C LYS A 163 10.36 10.76 20.97
N SER A 164 11.19 10.04 20.21
CA SER A 164 12.16 9.08 20.73
C SER A 164 11.53 8.09 21.71
N ASP A 165 10.30 7.66 21.41
CA ASP A 165 9.47 6.80 22.26
C ASP A 165 9.58 5.31 21.90
N GLU A 166 10.29 4.97 20.83
CA GLU A 166 10.60 3.57 20.51
C GLU A 166 12.11 3.35 20.46
N ALA A 167 12.57 2.32 21.18
CA ALA A 167 13.95 1.91 21.20
C ALA A 167 14.10 0.41 21.00
N ILE A 168 15.14 0.03 20.27
CA ILE A 168 15.58 -1.34 20.08
C ILE A 168 17.01 -1.45 20.60
N VAL A 169 17.25 -2.41 21.48
CA VAL A 169 18.56 -2.70 22.06
C VAL A 169 18.87 -4.17 21.79
N VAL A 170 20.02 -4.42 21.17
CA VAL A 170 20.55 -5.74 20.89
C VAL A 170 21.67 -5.98 21.88
N LEU A 171 21.58 -7.06 22.66
CA LEU A 171 22.61 -7.45 23.61
C LEU A 171 23.26 -8.74 23.13
N HIS A 172 24.56 -8.88 23.37
CA HIS A 172 25.31 -10.10 23.08
C HIS A 172 25.19 -11.17 24.16
N GLU A 173 24.65 -10.81 25.32
CA GLU A 173 24.43 -11.68 26.47
C GLU A 173 22.93 -11.78 26.77
N ASN A 174 22.51 -12.92 27.32
CA ASN A 174 21.13 -13.09 27.78
C ASN A 174 20.95 -12.34 29.10
N ILE A 175 19.80 -11.70 29.25
CA ILE A 175 19.46 -10.95 30.47
C ILE A 175 18.21 -11.53 31.12
N SER A 176 18.07 -11.30 32.43
CA SER A 176 16.84 -11.61 33.14
C SER A 176 15.72 -10.63 32.79
N ALA A 177 14.47 -11.00 33.08
CA ALA A 177 13.34 -10.10 32.90
C ALA A 177 13.42 -8.87 33.82
N GLU A 178 13.98 -9.04 35.02
CA GLU A 178 14.24 -7.98 35.99
C GLU A 178 15.28 -6.96 35.47
N ASP A 179 16.34 -7.46 34.83
CA ASP A 179 17.34 -6.61 34.18
C ASP A 179 16.74 -5.88 32.98
N GLY A 180 15.87 -6.53 32.21
CA GLY A 180 15.13 -5.92 31.11
C GLY A 180 14.22 -4.77 31.55
N ILE A 181 13.54 -4.93 32.68
CA ILE A 181 12.73 -3.85 33.30
C ILE A 181 13.63 -2.72 33.80
N SER A 182 14.79 -3.05 34.36
CA SER A 182 15.75 -2.05 34.83
C SER A 182 16.29 -1.21 33.66
N LEU A 183 16.69 -1.86 32.56
CA LEU A 183 17.07 -1.19 31.31
C LEU A 183 15.96 -0.29 30.76
N PHE A 184 14.70 -0.75 30.81
CA PHE A 184 13.56 0.05 30.40
C PHE A 184 13.40 1.32 31.24
N ASN A 185 13.52 1.21 32.56
CA ASN A 185 13.42 2.37 33.44
C ASN A 185 14.56 3.35 33.20
N GLU A 186 15.80 2.86 33.08
CA GLU A 186 16.96 3.69 32.77
C GLU A 186 16.79 4.45 31.44
N PHE A 187 16.30 3.76 30.41
CA PHE A 187 16.00 4.39 29.13
C PHE A 187 14.94 5.49 29.27
N CYS A 188 13.85 5.23 30.00
CA CYS A 188 12.79 6.21 30.21
C CYS A 188 13.28 7.45 30.97
N ASP A 189 14.13 7.27 31.97
CA ASP A 189 14.67 8.36 32.79
C ASP A 189 15.62 9.24 31.97
N ILE A 190 16.52 8.64 31.19
CA ILE A 190 17.43 9.37 30.28
C ILE A 190 16.64 10.12 29.21
N ARG A 191 15.62 9.47 28.64
CA ARG A 191 14.73 10.10 27.66
C ARG A 191 14.03 11.31 28.27
N ALA A 192 13.48 11.19 29.48
CA ALA A 192 12.81 12.30 30.15
C ALA A 192 13.78 13.46 30.43
N GLU A 193 15.02 13.16 30.84
CA GLU A 193 16.09 14.13 31.06
C GLU A 193 16.47 14.88 29.78
N VAL A 194 16.76 14.16 28.68
CA VAL A 194 17.18 14.76 27.40
C VAL A 194 16.06 15.58 26.76
N LEU A 195 14.81 15.12 26.86
CA LEU A 195 13.65 15.82 26.31
C LEU A 195 13.12 16.94 27.23
N GLY A 196 13.66 17.08 28.44
CA GLY A 196 13.22 18.07 29.43
C GLY A 196 11.77 17.87 29.86
N ILE A 197 11.32 16.62 30.01
CA ILE A 197 9.97 16.30 30.48
C ILE A 197 9.90 16.56 31.98
N GLU A 198 9.21 17.63 32.38
CA GLU A 198 9.06 18.00 33.81
C GLU A 198 8.02 17.12 34.55
N ASP A 199 7.12 16.48 33.82
CA ASP A 199 6.11 15.59 34.38
C ASP A 199 6.70 14.20 34.65
N ASN A 200 6.98 13.94 35.92
CA ASN A 200 7.53 12.66 36.40
C ASN A 200 6.46 11.55 36.56
N SER A 201 5.21 11.79 36.12
CA SER A 201 4.18 10.75 36.19
C SER A 201 4.48 9.60 35.24
N PHE A 202 4.12 8.38 35.65
CA PHE A 202 4.24 7.17 34.83
C PHE A 202 3.65 7.34 33.42
N LYS A 203 2.52 8.05 33.35
CA LYS A 203 1.79 8.32 32.12
C LYS A 203 2.57 9.19 31.13
N ALA A 204 3.39 10.12 31.62
CA ALA A 204 4.19 11.00 30.78
C ALA A 204 5.54 10.38 30.38
N THR A 205 6.18 9.64 31.29
CA THR A 205 7.54 9.14 31.10
C THR A 205 7.62 7.74 30.53
N LYS A 206 6.77 6.80 31.01
CA LYS A 206 6.88 5.36 30.73
C LYS A 206 5.78 4.84 29.80
N SER A 207 4.55 5.28 29.98
CA SER A 207 3.41 4.82 29.17
C SER A 207 3.53 5.04 27.65
N PRO A 208 4.11 6.13 27.12
CA PRO A 208 4.26 6.29 25.68
C PRO A 208 5.40 5.44 25.11
N VAL A 209 6.27 4.86 25.94
CA VAL A 209 7.53 4.26 25.49
C VAL A 209 7.34 2.78 25.13
N SER A 210 8.06 2.36 24.09
CA SER A 210 8.25 0.95 23.73
C SER A 210 9.75 0.63 23.68
N LEU A 211 10.15 -0.43 24.37
CA LEU A 211 11.51 -0.95 24.33
C LEU A 211 11.49 -2.40 23.89
N LYS A 212 12.27 -2.70 22.84
CA LYS A 212 12.52 -4.05 22.37
C LYS A 212 13.96 -4.42 22.69
N ILE A 213 14.13 -5.43 23.54
CA ILE A 213 15.44 -6.01 23.87
C ILE A 213 15.58 -7.32 23.11
N VAL A 214 16.67 -7.49 22.37
CA VAL A 214 16.97 -8.69 21.61
C VAL A 214 18.24 -9.31 22.20
N THR A 215 18.17 -10.58 22.60
CA THR A 215 19.33 -11.33 23.08
C THR A 215 19.46 -12.66 22.32
N PRO A 216 20.59 -13.39 22.41
CA PRO A 216 20.81 -14.63 21.65
C PRO A 216 19.76 -15.73 21.88
N GLU A 217 19.20 -15.86 23.08
CA GLU A 217 18.22 -16.91 23.43
C GLU A 217 16.75 -16.46 23.36
N GLY A 218 16.50 -15.25 22.86
CA GLY A 218 15.17 -14.64 22.87
C GLY A 218 15.24 -13.22 23.43
N GLY A 219 14.13 -12.50 23.39
CA GLY A 219 14.10 -11.09 23.76
C GLY A 219 12.92 -10.74 24.63
N PHE A 220 12.83 -9.45 24.97
CA PHE A 220 11.71 -8.89 25.68
C PHE A 220 11.14 -7.71 24.90
N LEU A 221 9.82 -7.60 24.87
CA LEU A 221 9.12 -6.44 24.34
C LEU A 221 8.27 -5.82 25.43
N ILE A 222 8.62 -4.60 25.82
CA ILE A 222 7.79 -3.71 26.63
C ILE A 222 7.16 -2.72 25.67
N ARG A 223 5.84 -2.74 25.54
CA ARG A 223 5.12 -1.87 24.60
C ARG A 223 4.01 -1.12 25.32
N HIS A 224 4.20 0.19 25.44
CA HIS A 224 3.22 1.13 26.03
C HIS A 224 2.62 0.59 27.35
N PRO A 225 3.42 0.42 28.41
CA PRO A 225 2.91 -0.10 29.67
C PRO A 225 1.81 0.83 30.20
N ALA A 226 0.76 0.24 30.76
CA ALA A 226 -0.38 1.01 31.28
C ALA A 226 -0.07 1.60 32.66
N ASP A 227 0.68 0.85 33.47
CA ASP A 227 0.94 1.09 34.88
C ASP A 227 2.21 0.34 35.35
N GLU A 228 2.57 0.49 36.63
CA GLU A 228 3.70 -0.22 37.23
C GLU A 228 3.47 -1.74 37.30
N GLU A 229 2.22 -2.21 37.39
CA GLU A 229 1.90 -3.65 37.46
C GLU A 229 2.21 -4.35 36.14
N SER A 230 2.07 -3.65 35.02
CA SER A 230 2.46 -4.12 33.69
C SER A 230 3.98 -4.17 33.47
N LEU A 231 4.79 -3.65 34.40
CA LEU A 231 6.25 -3.80 34.45
C LEU A 231 6.69 -4.87 35.47
N THR A 232 6.05 -6.03 35.41
CA THR A 232 6.45 -7.21 36.20
C THR A 232 7.03 -8.29 35.29
N PRO A 233 8.02 -9.09 35.76
CA PRO A 233 8.66 -10.13 34.94
C PRO A 233 7.68 -11.07 34.23
N GLY A 234 6.59 -11.45 34.90
CA GLY A 234 5.55 -12.33 34.34
C GLY A 234 4.62 -11.67 33.33
N SER A 235 4.64 -10.35 33.20
CA SER A 235 3.78 -9.58 32.28
C SER A 235 4.52 -9.16 31.01
N LEU A 236 5.85 -9.37 30.94
CA LEU A 236 6.65 -9.05 29.78
C LEU A 236 6.33 -9.99 28.61
N LYS A 237 6.24 -9.43 27.42
CA LYS A 237 6.13 -10.24 26.21
C LYS A 237 7.52 -10.76 25.83
N ILE A 238 7.70 -12.07 25.96
CA ILE A 238 8.90 -12.77 25.51
C ILE A 238 8.88 -12.85 23.97
N LEU A 239 10.03 -12.62 23.36
CA LEU A 239 10.27 -12.77 21.94
C LEU A 239 11.06 -14.06 21.73
N ASP A 240 10.47 -15.03 21.04
CA ASP A 240 11.14 -16.26 20.59
C ASP A 240 11.93 -16.04 19.29
#